data_AF-A0A7C1SUC5-F1
#
_entry.id   AF-A0A7C1SUC5-F1
#
_cell.length_a   1.000
_cell.length_b   1.000
_cell.length_c   1.000
_cell.angle_alpha   90.00
_cell.angle_beta   90.00
_cell.angle_gamma   90.00
#
_symmetry.space_group_name_H-M   'P 1'
#
loop_
_entity.id
_entity.type
_entity.pdbx_description
1 polymer ?
#
loop_
_entity_poly.entity_id
_entity_poly.type
_entity_poly.pdbx_seq_one_letter_code
_entity_poly.pdbx_strand_id
1 'polypeptide(L)'
;LGLTRRESSLDKWMKVERVFVSEFNVVITDIIKDFNEYVNWGYEEKTRAWKLSPIKKKPSHNWYKSYMIRIVTLGESVGFDGKIEVDQELYDDEESSTT
;
A
#
# COMPACT_ATOMS: atom_id res chain seq x y z
N LEU A 1 -0.48 -4.40 8.80
CA LEU A 1 -0.54 -4.17 7.32
C LEU A 1 0.62 -3.26 6.92
N GLY A 2 1.15 -3.37 5.71
CA GLY A 2 2.08 -2.40 5.13
C GLY A 2 1.34 -1.44 4.20
N LEU A 3 1.25 -0.15 4.53
CA LEU A 3 0.73 0.88 3.61
C LEU A 3 1.87 1.80 3.19
N THR A 4 2.03 2.00 1.89
CA THR A 4 3.18 2.71 1.32
C THR A 4 2.86 4.18 1.07
N ARG A 5 3.87 5.05 1.13
CA ARG A 5 3.80 6.41 0.56
C ARG A 5 4.36 6.48 -0.87
N ARG A 6 4.89 5.37 -1.39
CA ARG A 6 5.44 5.26 -2.74
C ARG A 6 4.36 5.05 -3.81
N GLU A 7 3.25 4.41 -3.44
CA GLU A 7 2.13 4.08 -4.35
C GLU A 7 0.77 4.45 -3.75
N SER A 8 0.76 5.22 -2.67
CA SER A 8 -0.47 5.72 -2.06
C SER A 8 -0.29 7.15 -1.54
N SER A 9 -1.06 8.07 -2.11
CA SER A 9 -1.17 9.47 -1.71
C SER A 9 -1.81 9.61 -0.32
N LEU A 10 -1.67 10.77 0.31
CA LEU A 10 -2.36 11.02 1.59
C LEU A 10 -3.88 11.03 1.44
N ASP A 11 -4.39 11.43 0.27
CA ASP A 11 -5.82 11.34 -0.05
C ASP A 11 -6.29 9.88 -0.09
N LYS A 12 -5.51 8.98 -0.71
CA LYS A 12 -5.79 7.53 -0.68
C LYS A 12 -5.68 6.97 0.74
N TRP A 13 -4.67 7.38 1.51
CA TRP A 13 -4.55 6.98 2.92
C TRP A 13 -5.78 7.37 3.73
N MET A 14 -6.29 8.59 3.58
CA MET A 14 -7.51 9.01 4.26
C MET A 14 -8.70 8.12 3.91
N LYS A 15 -8.82 7.69 2.64
CA LYS A 15 -9.87 6.75 2.23
C LYS A 15 -9.72 5.38 2.90
N VAL A 16 -8.49 4.84 2.94
CA VAL A 16 -8.20 3.56 3.60
C VAL A 16 -8.48 3.63 5.11
N GLU A 17 -8.06 4.71 5.78
CA GLU A 17 -8.34 4.91 7.20
C GLU A 17 -9.85 5.05 7.46
N ARG A 18 -10.60 5.72 6.59
CA ARG A 18 -12.07 5.77 6.69
C ARG A 18 -12.70 4.39 6.56
N VAL A 19 -12.22 3.53 5.66
CA VAL A 19 -12.71 2.15 5.56
C VAL A 19 -12.45 1.40 6.88
N PHE A 20 -11.26 1.51 7.47
CA PHE A 20 -10.96 0.88 8.76
C PHE A 20 -11.92 1.34 9.87
N VAL A 21 -12.11 2.65 10.02
CA VAL A 21 -12.84 3.19 11.17
C VAL A 21 -14.36 3.17 10.96
N SER A 22 -14.84 3.37 9.73
CA SER A 22 -16.27 3.51 9.44
C SER A 22 -16.94 2.23 8.91
N GLU A 23 -16.22 1.40 8.15
CA GLU A 23 -16.80 0.18 7.57
C GLU A 23 -16.47 -1.05 8.41
N PHE A 24 -15.20 -1.21 8.80
CA PHE A 24 -14.77 -2.36 9.62
C PHE A 24 -14.88 -2.10 11.12
N ASN A 25 -15.11 -0.85 11.51
CA ASN A 25 -15.26 -0.42 12.90
C ASN A 25 -14.12 -0.93 13.80
N VAL A 26 -12.88 -0.71 13.34
CA VAL A 26 -11.65 -1.03 14.10
C VAL A 26 -10.96 0.25 14.54
N VAL A 27 -10.16 0.16 15.61
CA VAL A 27 -9.27 1.25 16.03
C VAL A 27 -7.87 1.06 15.48
N ILE A 28 -7.28 2.12 14.94
CA ILE A 28 -5.86 2.15 14.55
C ILE A 28 -5.05 2.54 15.79
N THR A 29 -4.17 1.64 16.27
CA THR A 29 -3.37 1.89 17.48
C THR A 29 -1.97 2.40 17.16
N ASP A 30 -1.42 2.01 16.01
CA ASP A 30 -0.05 2.34 15.65
C ASP A 30 0.07 2.54 14.13
N ILE A 31 0.80 3.58 13.75
CA ILE A 31 1.26 3.86 12.39
C ILE A 31 2.75 4.14 12.47
N ILE A 32 3.57 3.13 12.20
CA ILE A 32 5.03 3.21 12.37
C ILE A 32 5.68 3.43 11.01
N LYS A 33 6.31 4.59 10.84
CA LYS A 33 6.97 5.00 9.60
C LYS A 33 8.15 4.09 9.24
N ASP A 34 8.21 3.74 7.96
CA ASP A 34 9.31 3.00 7.33
C ASP A 34 9.70 1.71 8.07
N PHE A 35 8.72 1.09 8.75
CA PHE A 35 8.93 -0.12 9.53
C PHE A 35 9.31 -1.31 8.65
N ASN A 36 8.67 -1.44 7.48
CA ASN A 36 9.00 -2.49 6.53
C ASN A 36 9.95 -1.94 5.48
N GLU A 37 11.10 -2.60 5.31
CA GLU A 37 12.05 -2.34 4.22
C GLU A 37 12.03 -3.53 3.25
N TYR A 38 11.79 -3.25 1.96
CA TYR A 38 11.64 -4.29 0.95
C TYR A 38 12.94 -4.44 0.16
N VAL A 39 13.37 -5.69 0.01
CA VAL A 39 14.49 -6.02 -0.89
C VAL A 39 14.07 -5.73 -2.32
N ASN A 40 14.96 -5.12 -3.10
CA ASN A 40 14.74 -4.89 -4.53
C ASN A 40 14.42 -6.21 -5.26
N TRP A 41 13.46 -6.17 -6.16
CA TRP A 41 12.71 -7.34 -6.64
C TRP A 41 13.18 -7.92 -7.99
N GLY A 42 14.20 -7.32 -8.62
CA GLY A 42 14.90 -7.86 -9.78
C GLY A 42 14.19 -7.71 -11.13
N TYR A 43 12.88 -7.42 -11.12
CA TYR A 43 12.07 -7.12 -12.32
C TYR A 43 11.78 -5.62 -12.50
N GLU A 44 12.53 -4.73 -11.84
CA GLU A 44 12.30 -3.27 -11.84
C GLU A 44 12.15 -2.73 -13.26
N GLU A 45 12.95 -3.21 -14.20
CA GLU A 45 12.98 -2.74 -15.60
C GLU A 45 11.68 -2.97 -16.37
N LYS A 46 10.82 -3.88 -15.89
CA LYS A 46 9.53 -4.20 -16.51
C LYS A 46 8.38 -3.32 -16.00
N THR A 47 8.60 -2.62 -14.89
CA THR A 47 7.55 -1.90 -14.16
C THR A 47 7.17 -0.56 -14.78
N ARG A 48 5.97 -0.05 -14.48
CA ARG A 48 5.56 1.33 -14.80
C ARG A 48 6.52 2.37 -14.23
N ALA A 49 7.06 2.15 -13.03
CA ALA A 49 8.03 3.04 -12.37
C ALA A 49 9.29 3.19 -13.22
N TRP A 50 9.80 2.09 -13.79
CA TRP A 50 10.92 2.16 -14.71
C TRP A 50 10.58 2.94 -15.97
N LYS A 51 9.40 2.72 -16.57
CA LYS A 51 8.95 3.45 -17.77
C LYS A 51 8.84 4.96 -17.52
N LEU A 52 8.32 5.36 -16.36
CA LEU A 52 8.14 6.77 -15.97
C LEU A 52 9.43 7.47 -15.53
N SER A 53 10.40 6.74 -14.98
CA SER A 53 11.62 7.36 -14.47
C SER A 53 12.41 8.10 -15.56
N PRO A 54 12.82 9.35 -15.37
CA PRO A 54 13.64 10.06 -16.36
C PRO A 54 15.05 9.45 -16.51
N ILE A 55 15.53 8.74 -15.49
CA ILE A 55 16.84 8.06 -15.48
C ILE A 55 16.62 6.57 -15.28
N LYS A 56 17.08 5.77 -16.25
CA LYS A 56 16.95 4.31 -16.25
C LYS A 56 18.14 3.66 -15.54
N LYS A 57 18.12 3.66 -14.21
CA LYS A 57 19.16 3.02 -13.38
C LYS A 57 18.52 2.19 -12.29
N LYS A 58 19.00 0.95 -12.11
CA LYS A 58 18.53 0.10 -11.01
C LYS A 58 18.82 0.75 -9.65
N PRO A 59 17.92 0.60 -8.67
CA PRO A 59 18.14 1.12 -7.33
C PRO A 59 19.40 0.50 -6.69
N SER A 60 20.23 1.33 -6.06
CA SER A 60 21.47 0.90 -5.39
C SER A 60 21.28 0.51 -3.92
N HIS A 61 20.08 0.73 -3.38
CA HIS A 61 19.68 0.41 -2.02
C HIS A 61 18.17 0.10 -2.00
N ASN A 62 17.66 -0.43 -0.89
CA ASN A 62 16.24 -0.71 -0.68
C ASN A 62 15.47 0.60 -0.49
N TRP A 63 14.97 1.15 -1.59
CA TRP A 63 14.31 2.46 -1.64
C TRP A 63 12.81 2.40 -1.27
N TYR A 64 12.22 1.20 -1.41
CA TYR A 64 10.81 0.96 -1.18
C TYR A 64 10.58 0.55 0.27
N LYS A 65 9.76 1.34 0.98
CA LYS A 65 9.42 1.13 2.38
C LYS A 65 7.93 1.37 2.60
N SER A 66 7.36 0.71 3.60
CA SER A 66 5.98 0.91 4.00
C SER A 66 5.86 1.15 5.50
N TYR A 67 4.74 1.76 5.88
CA TYR A 67 4.38 1.95 7.27
C TYR A 67 3.72 0.68 7.80
N MET A 68 4.07 0.27 9.02
CA MET A 68 3.31 -0.74 9.73
C MET A 68 2.07 -0.10 10.33
N ILE A 69 0.89 -0.62 9.98
CA ILE A 69 -0.39 -0.27 10.59
C ILE A 69 -0.84 -1.41 11.47
N ARG A 70 -1.09 -1.11 12.76
CA ARG A 70 -1.72 -2.01 13.72
C ARG A 70 -3.16 -1.56 13.97
N ILE A 71 -4.09 -2.50 13.87
CA ILE A 71 -5.50 -2.31 14.18
C ILE A 71 -5.94 -3.26 15.29
N VAL A 72 -6.98 -2.89 16.03
CA VAL A 72 -7.62 -3.72 17.05
C VAL A 72 -9.13 -3.69 16.84
N THR A 73 -9.77 -4.86 16.97
CA THR A 73 -11.22 -4.99 16.90
C THR A 73 -11.89 -4.52 18.20
N LEU A 74 -13.05 -3.90 18.05
CA LEU A 74 -13.99 -3.53 19.10
C LEU A 74 -15.22 -4.45 19.03
N GLY A 75 -16.20 -4.22 19.91
CA GLY A 75 -17.37 -5.11 20.04
C GLY A 75 -18.22 -5.23 18.77
N GLU A 76 -18.29 -4.17 17.97
CA GLU A 76 -19.07 -4.12 16.73
C GLU A 76 -18.18 -4.13 15.48
N SER A 77 -16.93 -4.60 15.58
CA SER A 77 -16.07 -4.74 14.40
C SER A 77 -16.59 -5.80 13.44
N VAL A 78 -16.50 -5.52 12.16
CA VAL A 78 -16.90 -6.43 11.08
C VAL A 78 -15.81 -6.54 10.02
N GLY A 79 -15.75 -7.68 9.34
CA GLY A 79 -14.89 -7.87 8.18
C GLY A 79 -15.67 -7.69 6.88
N PHE A 80 -14.94 -7.73 5.76
CA PHE A 80 -15.54 -7.86 4.44
C PHE A 80 -15.71 -9.34 4.09
N ASP A 81 -16.92 -9.76 3.73
CA ASP A 81 -17.27 -11.14 3.34
C ASP A 81 -17.69 -11.27 1.87
N GLY A 82 -17.66 -10.17 1.12
CA GLY A 82 -18.01 -10.13 -0.30
C GLY A 82 -16.92 -10.72 -1.20
N LYS A 83 -17.27 -10.86 -2.48
CA LYS A 83 -16.32 -11.21 -3.55
C LYS A 83 -15.89 -9.96 -4.29
N ILE A 84 -14.59 -9.82 -4.52
CA ILE A 84 -14.03 -8.78 -5.39
C ILE A 84 -13.83 -9.39 -6.78
N GLU A 85 -14.48 -8.85 -7.80
CA GLU A 85 -14.40 -9.33 -9.19
C GLU A 85 -13.61 -8.34 -10.05
N VAL A 86 -12.31 -8.24 -9.78
CA VAL A 86 -11.36 -7.45 -10.56
C VAL A 86 -10.07 -8.24 -10.75
N ASP A 87 -9.40 -8.04 -11.89
CA ASP A 87 -8.15 -8.73 -12.22
C ASP A 87 -6.94 -7.85 -11.87
N GLN A 88 -6.32 -7.24 -12.89
CA GLN A 88 -5.12 -6.42 -12.76
C GLN A 88 -5.35 -5.13 -11.95
N GLU A 89 -6.58 -4.60 -11.99
CA GLU A 89 -7.01 -3.40 -11.26
C GLU A 89 -6.92 -3.57 -9.73
N LEU A 90 -6.78 -4.80 -9.23
CA LEU A 90 -6.51 -5.03 -7.82
C LEU A 90 -5.15 -4.48 -7.39
N TYR A 91 -4.18 -4.50 -8.31
CA TYR A 91 -2.80 -4.06 -8.08
C TYR A 91 -2.53 -2.70 -8.74
N ASP A 92 -3.23 -2.43 -9.83
CA ASP A 92 -2.96 -1.28 -10.69
C ASP A 92 -4.06 -0.22 -10.57
N ASP A 93 -3.67 0.91 -9.98
CA ASP A 93 -4.41 2.17 -10.05
C ASP A 93 -3.49 3.32 -10.48
N GLU A 94 -4.04 4.53 -10.56
CA GLU A 94 -3.31 5.72 -11.01
C GLU A 94 -2.02 6.01 -10.24
N GLU A 95 -1.92 5.61 -8.97
CA GLU A 95 -0.77 5.88 -8.11
C GLU A 95 0.20 4.69 -8.00
N SER A 96 -0.24 3.49 -8.41
CA SER A 96 0.60 2.29 -8.47
C SER A 96 1.65 2.39 -9.58
N SER A 97 2.83 1.78 -9.37
CA SER A 97 3.86 1.79 -10.41
C SER A 97 4.86 0.63 -10.38
N THR A 98 4.82 -0.25 -9.38
CA THR A 98 5.83 -1.30 -9.20
C THR A 98 5.49 -2.64 -9.87
N THR A 99 4.46 -2.66 -10.71
CA THR A 99 4.05 -3.74 -11.62
C THR A 99 4.41 -3.43 -13.08
#